data_AF-A0A242C3V5-F1
#
_entry.id   AF-A0A242C3V5-F1
#
_cell.length_a   1.000
_cell.length_b   1.000
_cell.length_c   1.000
_cell.angle_alpha   90.00
_cell.angle_beta   90.00
_cell.angle_gamma   90.00
#
_symmetry.space_group_name_H-M   'P 1'
#
loop_
_entity.id
_entity.type
_entity.pdbx_description
1 polymer ?
#
loop_
_entity_poly.entity_id
_entity_poly.type
_entity_poly.pdbx_seq_one_letter_code
_entity_poly.pdbx_strand_id
1 'polypeptide(L)'
;MDEQPLGKETEAGLIAAGYRKYRGEAIDIYYNKEICTHSGNCIRGNPAIFEVGRRPWVIPDNGEAAQAAQVIHTCPSGALKYILKEEEPWKS
;
A
#
# COMPACT_ATOMS: atom_id res chain seq x y z
N MET A 1 20.87 12.59 -18.07
CA MET A 1 20.71 11.12 -18.18
C MET A 1 20.50 10.64 -16.77
N ASP A 2 19.29 10.88 -16.28
CA ASP A 2 18.89 10.64 -14.92
C ASP A 2 18.69 9.14 -14.77
N GLU A 3 19.75 8.50 -14.30
CA GLU A 3 19.77 7.09 -13.92
C GLU A 3 18.82 6.94 -12.72
N GLN A 4 17.55 6.65 -13.01
CA GLN A 4 16.55 6.35 -11.99
C GLN A 4 16.92 4.99 -11.36
N PRO A 5 17.25 4.93 -10.06
CA PRO A 5 17.61 3.67 -9.44
C PRO A 5 16.39 2.74 -9.42
N LEU A 6 16.50 1.63 -10.14
CA LEU A 6 15.59 0.50 -10.04
C LEU A 6 15.47 0.08 -8.56
N GLY A 7 14.26 0.07 -8.02
CA GLY A 7 13.94 -0.79 -6.87
C GLY A 7 13.73 -0.13 -5.50
N LYS A 8 13.62 1.20 -5.39
CA LYS A 8 13.03 1.84 -4.20
C LYS A 8 11.89 2.76 -4.63
N GLU A 9 10.66 2.24 -4.62
CA GLU A 9 9.46 3.05 -4.85
C GLU A 9 9.40 4.13 -3.77
N THR A 10 9.73 5.37 -4.11
CA THR A 10 9.63 6.51 -3.19
C THR A 10 8.20 6.99 -3.12
N GLU A 11 7.81 7.56 -1.98
CA GLU A 11 6.49 8.19 -1.82
C GLU A 11 6.22 9.19 -2.94
N ALA A 12 7.18 10.08 -3.22
CA ALA A 12 7.06 11.08 -4.29
C ALA A 12 6.82 10.43 -5.66
N GLY A 13 7.51 9.32 -5.97
CA GLY A 13 7.32 8.58 -7.22
C GLY A 13 5.92 7.97 -7.34
N LEU A 14 5.41 7.39 -6.25
CA LEU A 14 4.07 6.82 -6.21
C LEU A 14 2.98 7.89 -6.36
N ILE A 15 3.12 9.03 -5.69
CA ILE A 15 2.18 10.15 -5.82
C ILE A 15 2.20 10.70 -7.25
N ALA A 16 3.39 10.89 -7.85
CA ALA A 16 3.52 11.35 -9.23
C ALA A 16 2.89 10.36 -10.24
N ALA A 17 2.94 9.06 -9.93
CA ALA A 17 2.31 8.00 -10.72
C ALA A 17 0.80 7.82 -10.47
N GLY A 18 0.15 8.74 -9.75
CA GLY A 18 -1.30 8.75 -9.55
C GLY A 18 -1.81 7.86 -8.42
N TYR A 19 -0.94 7.34 -7.56
CA TYR A 19 -1.37 6.57 -6.39
C TYR A 19 -1.90 7.49 -5.30
N ARG A 20 -3.03 7.10 -4.70
CA ARG A 20 -3.54 7.69 -3.48
C ARG A 20 -2.92 7.01 -2.27
N LYS A 21 -2.32 7.81 -1.39
CA LYS A 21 -1.76 7.36 -0.11
C LYS A 21 -2.84 7.17 0.97
N TYR A 22 -2.70 6.09 1.72
CA TYR A 22 -3.39 5.79 2.97
C TYR A 22 -2.32 5.59 4.04
N ARG A 23 -2.30 6.50 5.00
CA ARG A 23 -1.26 6.53 6.04
C ARG A 23 -1.61 5.57 7.16
N GLY A 24 -0.64 4.74 7.56
CA GLY A 24 -0.70 3.94 8.79
C GLY A 24 0.44 4.27 9.74
N GLU A 25 0.52 3.62 10.89
CA GLU A 25 1.61 3.78 11.86
C GLU A 25 2.86 3.02 11.43
N ALA A 26 2.72 1.75 11.04
CA ALA A 26 3.83 0.88 10.62
C ALA A 26 3.98 0.77 9.09
N ILE A 27 2.91 1.04 8.33
CA ILE A 27 2.90 0.89 6.87
C ILE A 27 2.03 1.97 6.22
N ASP A 28 2.54 2.57 5.15
CA ASP A 28 1.74 3.38 4.24
C ASP A 28 1.32 2.52 3.05
N ILE A 29 0.02 2.52 2.72
CA ILE A 29 -0.54 1.79 1.59
C ILE A 29 -0.91 2.78 0.50
N TYR A 30 -0.61 2.43 -0.75
CA TYR A 30 -0.85 3.25 -1.92
C TYR A 30 -1.78 2.51 -2.87
N TYR A 31 -2.78 3.20 -3.39
CA TYR A 31 -3.75 2.65 -4.32
C TYR A 31 -3.93 3.52 -5.55
N ASN A 32 -3.79 2.93 -6.73
CA ASN A 32 -4.11 3.57 -8.00
C ASN A 32 -5.38 2.94 -8.60
N LYS A 33 -6.45 3.76 -8.69
CA LYS A 33 -7.75 3.33 -9.23
C LYS A 33 -7.74 3.10 -10.74
N GLU A 34 -6.87 3.78 -11.48
CA GLU A 34 -6.87 3.78 -12.95
C GLU A 34 -6.32 2.46 -13.52
N ILE A 35 -5.46 1.79 -12.76
CA ILE A 35 -4.87 0.50 -13.15
C ILE A 35 -5.44 -0.68 -12.35
N CYS A 36 -6.41 -0.45 -11.46
CA CYS A 36 -7.03 -1.51 -10.68
C CYS A 36 -7.94 -2.37 -11.57
N THR A 37 -7.66 -3.68 -11.65
CA THR A 37 -8.47 -4.63 -12.43
C THR A 37 -9.57 -5.31 -11.61
N HIS A 38 -9.77 -4.89 -10.35
CA HIS A 38 -10.80 -5.44 -9.46
C HIS A 38 -10.75 -6.97 -9.28
N SER A 39 -9.55 -7.58 -9.22
CA SER A 39 -9.40 -9.03 -8.95
C SER A 39 -10.05 -9.47 -7.63
N GLY A 40 -10.09 -8.54 -6.66
CA GLY A 40 -10.62 -8.77 -5.31
C GLY A 40 -9.70 -9.59 -4.41
N ASN A 41 -8.43 -9.78 -4.80
CA ASN A 41 -7.44 -10.43 -3.94
C ASN A 41 -7.18 -9.62 -2.66
N CYS A 42 -7.22 -8.29 -2.74
CA CYS A 42 -7.04 -7.41 -1.58
C CYS A 42 -8.12 -7.63 -0.50
N ILE A 43 -9.39 -7.57 -0.90
CA ILE A 43 -10.53 -7.71 0.01
C ILE A 43 -10.59 -9.13 0.60
N ARG A 44 -10.36 -10.18 -0.23
CA ARG A 44 -10.36 -11.57 0.25
C ARG A 44 -9.15 -11.90 1.12
N GLY A 45 -8.01 -11.26 0.84
CA GLY A 45 -6.76 -11.48 1.56
C GLY A 45 -6.76 -10.84 2.95
N ASN A 46 -7.32 -9.63 3.09
CA ASN A 46 -7.53 -9.01 4.40
C ASN A 46 -8.69 -7.98 4.35
N PRO A 47 -9.92 -8.38 4.69
CA PRO A 47 -11.08 -7.48 4.66
C PRO A 47 -11.07 -6.45 5.79
N ALA A 48 -10.25 -6.63 6.83
CA ALA A 48 -10.10 -5.63 7.89
C ALA A 48 -9.32 -4.41 7.38
N ILE A 49 -8.32 -4.62 6.51
CA ILE A 49 -7.53 -3.56 5.89
C ILE A 49 -8.21 -3.01 4.64
N PHE A 50 -8.83 -3.88 3.82
CA PHE A 50 -9.44 -3.52 2.53
C PHE A 50 -10.97 -3.72 2.56
N GLU A 51 -11.70 -2.68 2.94
CA GLU A 51 -13.13 -2.74 3.21
C GLU A 51 -13.94 -1.93 2.17
N VAL A 52 -14.52 -2.62 1.19
CA VAL A 52 -15.41 -1.98 0.20
C VAL A 52 -16.69 -1.44 0.86
N GLY A 53 -17.14 -0.28 0.41
CA GLY A 53 -18.33 0.39 0.96
C GLY A 53 -18.03 1.37 2.11
N ARG A 54 -16.83 1.33 2.69
CA ARG A 54 -16.37 2.30 3.70
C ARG A 54 -15.56 3.45 3.09
N ARG A 55 -15.46 4.57 3.82
CA ARG A 55 -14.56 5.69 3.51
C ARG A 55 -13.75 6.10 4.76
N PRO A 56 -12.42 5.98 4.76
CA PRO A 56 -11.59 5.35 3.72
C PRO A 56 -11.84 3.84 3.62
N TRP A 57 -11.62 3.27 2.44
CA TRP A 57 -11.77 1.82 2.20
C TRP A 57 -10.48 1.03 2.46
N VAL A 58 -9.34 1.73 2.54
CA VAL A 58 -8.06 1.15 2.97
C VAL A 58 -7.75 1.70 4.36
N ILE A 59 -7.61 0.82 5.34
CA ILE A 59 -7.28 1.17 6.73
C ILE A 59 -6.02 0.38 7.14
N PRO A 60 -4.82 0.94 6.89
CA PRO A 60 -3.57 0.22 7.12
C PRO A 60 -3.41 -0.33 8.54
N ASP A 61 -3.89 0.41 9.55
CA ASP A 61 -3.72 0.09 10.97
C ASP A 61 -4.73 -0.93 11.50
N ASN A 62 -5.67 -1.39 10.66
CA ASN A 62 -6.68 -2.37 11.07
C ASN A 62 -6.19 -3.83 10.89
N GLY A 63 -4.89 -4.00 10.66
CA GLY A 63 -4.21 -5.29 10.58
C GLY A 63 -2.69 -5.13 10.60
N GLU A 64 -1.99 -6.25 10.64
CA GLU A 64 -0.52 -6.27 10.73
C GLU A 64 0.12 -5.79 9.42
N ALA A 65 1.17 -4.96 9.52
CA ALA A 65 1.91 -4.46 8.36
C ALA A 65 2.46 -5.59 7.47
N ALA A 66 2.91 -6.69 8.08
CA ALA A 66 3.38 -7.87 7.36
C ALA A 66 2.25 -8.53 6.53
N GLN A 67 1.05 -8.66 7.10
CA GLN A 67 -0.10 -9.21 6.38
C GLN A 67 -0.55 -8.28 5.25
N ALA A 68 -0.58 -6.97 5.50
CA ALA A 68 -0.87 -5.97 4.48
C ALA A 68 0.07 -6.12 3.27
N ALA A 69 1.39 -6.19 3.53
CA ALA A 69 2.40 -6.38 2.49
C ALA A 69 2.17 -7.67 1.69
N GLN A 70 1.92 -8.81 2.36
CA GLN A 70 1.64 -10.09 1.70
C GLN A 70 0.42 -10.01 0.79
N VAL A 71 -0.67 -9.41 1.25
CA VAL A 71 -1.89 -9.23 0.45
C VAL A 71 -1.62 -8.33 -0.75
N ILE A 72 -0.87 -7.24 -0.57
CA ILE A 72 -0.52 -6.32 -1.66
C ILE A 72 0.29 -7.02 -2.76
N HIS A 73 1.20 -7.94 -2.42
CA HIS A 73 1.96 -8.73 -3.40
C HIS A 73 1.09 -9.62 -4.29
N THR A 74 -0.15 -9.92 -3.87
CA THR A 74 -1.10 -10.67 -4.69
C THR A 74 -1.86 -9.82 -5.71
N CYS A 75 -1.63 -8.50 -5.75
CA CYS A 75 -2.29 -7.58 -6.68
C CYS A 75 -1.70 -7.69 -8.09
N PRO A 76 -2.40 -8.33 -9.06
CA PRO A 76 -1.80 -8.66 -10.35
C PRO A 76 -1.53 -7.43 -11.23
N SER A 77 -2.28 -6.34 -11.03
CA SER A 77 -2.12 -5.12 -11.82
C SER A 77 -1.14 -4.11 -11.23
N GLY A 78 -0.55 -4.39 -10.06
CA GLY A 78 0.30 -3.43 -9.34
C GLY A 78 -0.44 -2.22 -8.78
N ALA A 79 -1.78 -2.18 -8.84
CA ALA A 79 -2.62 -1.09 -8.32
C ALA A 79 -2.43 -0.82 -6.82
N LEU A 80 -1.90 -1.78 -6.07
CA LEU A 80 -1.54 -1.61 -4.66
C LEU A 80 -0.03 -1.64 -4.50
N LYS A 81 0.48 -0.71 -3.71
CA LYS A 81 1.90 -0.59 -3.31
C LYS A 81 1.98 -0.24 -1.83
N TYR A 82 3.14 -0.42 -1.22
CA TYR A 82 3.35 -0.03 0.17
C TYR A 82 4.76 0.50 0.43
N ILE A 83 4.88 1.28 1.50
CA ILE A 83 6.15 1.66 2.10
C ILE A 83 6.06 1.29 3.59
N LEU A 84 6.97 0.44 4.06
CA LEU A 84 7.12 0.16 5.49
C LEU A 84 7.84 1.32 6.17
N LYS A 85 7.42 1.63 7.38
CA LYS A 85 8.14 2.57 8.24
C LYS A 85 9.11 1.78 9.09
N GLU A 86 10.38 2.16 9.07
CA GLU A 86 11.33 1.64 10.05
C GLU A 86 10.81 1.98 11.44
N GLU A 87 10.61 0.96 12.28
CA GLU A 87 10.44 1.18 13.70
C GLU A 87 11.75 1.76 14.22
N GLU A 88 11.75 2.99 14.73
CA GLU A 88 12.94 3.57 15.37
C GLU A 88 13.21 2.84 16.70
N PRO A 89 14.25 1.99 16.81
CA PRO A 89 14.46 1.15 17.99
C PRO A 89 15.00 1.93 19.21
N TRP A 90 15.11 3.26 19.13
CA TRP A 90 15.68 4.14 20.18
C TRP A 90 14.67 5.11 20.80
N LYS A 91 13.35 4.90 20.65
CA LYS A 91 12.30 5.70 21.33
C LYS A 91 11.92 5.18 22.72
N SER A 92 12.87 4.63 23.49
CA SER A 92 12.67 4.31 24.92
C SER A 92 13.82 4.78 25.79
#